data_AF-A0A524NK16-F1
#
_entry.id   AF-A0A524NK16-F1
#
_cell.length_a   1.000
_cell.length_b   1.000
_cell.length_c   1.000
_cell.angle_alpha   90.00
_cell.angle_beta   90.00
_cell.angle_gamma   90.00
#
_symmetry.space_group_name_H-M   'P 1'
#
loop_
_entity.id
_entity.type
_entity.pdbx_description
1 polymer ?
#
loop_
_entity_poly.entity_id
_entity_poly.type
_entity_poly.pdbx_seq_one_letter_code
_entity_poly.pdbx_strand_id
1 'polypeptide(L)'
;MANPPKAGGDICDKEVLLLLAKAHRSLGKLDGISRKLPNPLMLVNTISLQEAKSSSEIENIFTTDDELYKAISTTDTQISPTAKEVLRYREALWTGVEHIAKHNHIDLQTIIRIYQNIKQTQTGIRSEQSNVRMIKEGKSITSGEVLYTPPKGDDILKKMLNNLKLLDLMLKSIFRILISQS
;
A
#
# COMPACT_ATOMS: atom_id res chain seq x y z
N MET A 1 -8.79 24.50 -13.42
CA MET A 1 -8.47 24.42 -11.98
C MET A 1 -9.55 23.58 -11.33
N ALA A 2 -9.23 22.37 -10.86
CA ALA A 2 -10.18 21.59 -10.07
C ALA A 2 -10.28 22.21 -8.67
N ASN A 3 -11.48 22.59 -8.26
CA ASN A 3 -11.73 23.13 -6.92
C ASN A 3 -11.39 22.06 -5.86
N PRO A 4 -10.76 22.43 -4.74
CA PRO A 4 -10.58 21.53 -3.61
C PRO A 4 -11.96 21.07 -3.10
N PRO A 5 -12.10 19.83 -2.59
CA PRO A 5 -13.36 19.36 -2.05
C PRO A 5 -13.78 20.28 -0.91
N LYS A 6 -15.02 20.78 -0.95
CA LYS A 6 -15.60 21.51 0.18
C LYS A 6 -15.60 20.57 1.39
N ALA A 7 -15.15 21.08 2.54
CA ALA A 7 -15.27 20.37 3.81
C ALA A 7 -16.77 20.09 4.06
N GLY A 8 -17.20 18.86 3.84
CA GLY A 8 -18.58 18.41 4.02
C GLY A 8 -18.91 18.26 5.50
N GLY A 9 -20.14 18.61 5.88
CA GLY A 9 -20.69 18.29 7.21
C GLY A 9 -20.72 16.78 7.46
N ASP A 10 -21.12 16.35 8.66
CA ASP A 10 -21.11 14.94 9.07
C ASP A 10 -21.77 14.02 8.02
N ILE A 11 -20.93 13.32 7.25
CA ILE A 11 -21.35 12.30 6.27
C ILE A 11 -21.57 11.01 7.07
N CYS A 12 -22.78 10.79 7.57
CA CYS A 12 -23.18 9.53 8.21
C CYS A 12 -24.18 8.80 7.32
N ASP A 13 -23.66 8.06 6.34
CA ASP A 13 -24.46 7.15 5.52
C ASP A 13 -24.72 5.86 6.31
N LYS A 14 -26.00 5.51 6.50
CA LYS A 14 -26.43 4.32 7.23
C LYS A 14 -25.84 3.03 6.66
N GLU A 15 -25.74 2.90 5.34
CA GLU A 15 -25.19 1.71 4.70
C GLU A 15 -23.69 1.58 4.98
N VAL A 16 -22.95 2.69 4.87
CA VAL A 16 -21.52 2.75 5.18
C VAL A 16 -21.27 2.39 6.65
N LEU A 17 -22.10 2.89 7.58
CA LEU A 17 -21.98 2.54 9.00
C LEU A 17 -22.24 1.06 9.28
N LEU A 18 -23.20 0.44 8.58
CA LEU A 18 -23.46 -1.00 8.71
C LEU A 18 -22.29 -1.84 8.16
N LEU A 19 -21.69 -1.42 7.04
CA LEU A 19 -20.49 -2.06 6.50
C LEU A 19 -19.28 -1.89 7.42
N LEU A 20 -19.09 -0.70 7.99
CA LEU A 20 -18.05 -0.43 8.98
C LEU A 20 -18.18 -1.35 10.20
N ALA A 21 -19.40 -1.51 10.74
CA ALA A 21 -19.64 -2.41 11.87
C ALA A 21 -19.29 -3.87 11.55
N LYS A 22 -19.63 -4.34 10.34
CA LYS A 22 -19.26 -5.69 9.86
C LYS A 22 -17.74 -5.84 9.73
N ALA A 23 -17.07 -4.86 9.12
CA ALA A 23 -15.62 -4.86 8.97
C ALA A 23 -14.91 -4.86 10.33
N HIS A 24 -15.36 -4.01 11.26
CA HIS A 24 -14.81 -3.94 12.62
C HIS A 24 -14.97 -5.26 13.39
N ARG A 25 -16.14 -5.91 13.29
CA ARG A 25 -16.37 -7.22 13.89
C ARG A 25 -15.44 -8.29 13.33
N SER A 26 -15.24 -8.32 12.02
CA SER A 26 -14.32 -9.26 11.36
C SER A 26 -12.88 -9.03 11.79
N LEU A 27 -12.44 -7.77 11.87
CA LEU A 27 -11.11 -7.41 12.36
C LEU A 27 -10.90 -7.82 13.84
N GLY A 28 -11.87 -7.56 14.71
CA GLY A 28 -11.80 -7.98 16.11
C GLY A 28 -11.76 -9.50 16.29
N LYS A 29 -12.46 -10.24 15.42
CA LYS A 29 -12.39 -11.72 15.39
C LYS A 29 -11.01 -12.21 14.97
N LEU A 30 -10.43 -11.63 13.90
CA LEU A 30 -9.09 -11.97 13.44
C LEU A 30 -8.06 -11.70 14.53
N ASP A 31 -8.09 -10.51 15.13
CA ASP A 31 -7.20 -10.11 16.23
C ASP A 31 -7.32 -11.07 17.44
N GLY A 32 -8.55 -11.42 17.84
CA GLY A 32 -8.78 -12.39 18.90
C GLY A 32 -8.25 -13.80 18.61
N ILE A 33 -8.29 -14.25 17.35
CA ILE A 33 -7.74 -15.56 16.93
C ILE A 33 -6.21 -15.50 16.84
N SER A 34 -5.66 -14.45 16.23
CA SER A 34 -4.22 -14.28 16.07
C SER A 34 -3.47 -14.32 17.41
N ARG A 35 -4.04 -13.71 18.47
CA ARG A 35 -3.47 -13.76 19.82
C ARG A 35 -3.43 -15.15 20.46
N LYS A 36 -4.21 -16.11 19.98
CA LYS A 36 -4.21 -17.50 20.47
C LYS A 36 -3.19 -18.38 19.75
N LEU A 37 -2.60 -17.89 18.65
CA LEU A 37 -1.62 -18.67 17.91
C LEU A 37 -0.27 -18.69 18.66
N PRO A 38 0.41 -19.85 18.70
CA PRO A 38 1.74 -19.95 19.30
C PRO A 38 2.77 -19.00 18.65
N ASN A 39 2.60 -18.73 17.34
CA ASN A 39 3.42 -17.79 16.59
C ASN A 39 2.56 -16.97 15.61
N PRO A 40 2.03 -15.80 16.04
CA PRO A 40 1.22 -14.93 15.20
C PRO A 40 1.96 -14.39 13.95
N LEU A 41 3.30 -14.29 14.02
CA LEU A 41 4.13 -13.80 12.90
C LEU A 41 4.07 -14.74 11.68
N MET A 42 3.73 -16.02 11.88
CA MET A 42 3.55 -16.96 10.77
C MET A 42 2.41 -16.53 9.84
N LEU A 43 1.29 -16.03 10.40
CA LEU A 43 0.19 -15.50 9.59
C LEU A 43 0.61 -14.26 8.82
N VAL A 44 1.37 -13.37 9.46
CA VAL A 44 1.84 -12.13 8.79
C VAL A 44 2.67 -12.50 7.57
N ASN A 45 3.61 -13.44 7.69
CA ASN A 45 4.43 -13.87 6.57
C ASN A 45 3.61 -14.44 5.40
N THR A 46 2.62 -15.29 5.67
CA THR A 46 1.78 -15.87 4.62
C THR A 46 0.84 -14.84 4.01
N ILE A 47 0.17 -14.02 4.83
CA ILE A 47 -0.76 -12.99 4.37
C ILE A 47 -0.03 -11.93 3.55
N SER A 48 1.13 -11.45 4.01
CA SER A 48 1.93 -10.47 3.27
C SER A 48 2.40 -10.99 1.92
N LEU A 49 2.70 -12.28 1.81
CA LEU A 49 3.09 -12.89 0.54
C LEU A 49 1.90 -13.00 -0.43
N GLN A 50 0.74 -13.43 0.07
CA GLN A 50 -0.48 -13.54 -0.74
C GLN A 50 -0.97 -12.15 -1.19
N GLU A 51 -0.94 -11.17 -0.29
CA GLU A 51 -1.24 -9.77 -0.60
C GLU A 51 -0.28 -9.22 -1.66
N ALA A 52 1.02 -9.45 -1.50
CA ALA A 52 2.02 -9.01 -2.48
C ALA A 52 1.77 -9.62 -3.87
N LYS A 53 1.42 -10.91 -3.93
CA LYS A 53 1.06 -11.59 -5.19
C LYS A 53 -0.18 -10.96 -5.82
N SER A 54 -1.29 -10.89 -5.09
CA SER A 54 -2.56 -10.33 -5.60
C SER A 54 -2.44 -8.85 -5.99
N SER A 55 -1.70 -8.04 -5.23
CA SER A 55 -1.41 -6.65 -5.58
C SER A 55 -0.55 -6.54 -6.85
N SER A 56 0.40 -7.45 -7.04
CA SER A 56 1.25 -7.46 -8.24
C SER A 56 0.48 -7.92 -9.49
N GLU A 57 -0.49 -8.82 -9.34
CA GLU A 57 -1.37 -9.24 -10.44
C GLU A 57 -2.19 -8.07 -11.02
N ILE A 58 -2.61 -7.12 -10.18
CA ILE A 58 -3.31 -5.89 -10.63
C ILE A 58 -2.39 -5.05 -11.54
N GLU A 59 -1.08 -5.08 -11.30
CA GLU A 59 -0.06 -4.37 -12.07
C GLU A 59 0.46 -5.19 -13.28
N ASN A 60 -0.27 -6.24 -13.68
CA ASN A 60 0.08 -7.20 -14.75
C ASN A 60 1.37 -8.01 -14.48
N ILE A 61 1.73 -8.22 -13.22
CA ILE A 61 2.84 -9.09 -12.82
C ILE A 61 2.28 -10.40 -12.32
N PHE A 62 2.42 -11.46 -13.13
CA PHE A 62 1.90 -12.79 -12.83
C PHE A 62 3.01 -13.71 -12.33
N THR A 63 2.74 -14.46 -11.27
CA THR A 63 3.62 -15.51 -10.73
C THR A 63 2.79 -16.63 -10.11
N THR A 64 3.41 -17.78 -9.86
CA THR A 64 2.76 -18.93 -9.22
C THR A 64 3.20 -19.13 -7.78
N ASP A 65 2.40 -19.84 -6.99
CA ASP A 65 2.78 -20.15 -5.60
C ASP A 65 4.07 -21.00 -5.56
N ASP A 66 4.23 -21.95 -6.48
CA ASP A 66 5.44 -22.76 -6.59
C ASP A 66 6.69 -21.91 -6.88
N GLU A 67 6.59 -20.94 -7.79
CA GLU A 67 7.68 -20.00 -8.05
C GLU A 67 8.01 -19.15 -6.82
N LEU A 68 7.00 -18.66 -6.11
CA LEU A 68 7.19 -17.88 -4.90
C LEU A 68 7.83 -18.69 -3.77
N TYR A 69 7.35 -19.91 -3.51
CA TYR A 69 7.91 -20.76 -2.47
C TYR A 69 9.34 -21.21 -2.80
N LYS A 70 9.64 -21.50 -4.07
CA LYS A 70 11.03 -21.71 -4.52
C LYS A 70 11.89 -20.48 -4.26
N ALA A 71 11.39 -19.29 -4.60
CA ALA A 71 12.10 -18.04 -4.38
C ALA A 71 12.39 -17.73 -2.90
N ILE A 72 11.55 -18.20 -1.97
CA ILE A 72 11.73 -18.01 -0.52
C ILE A 72 12.69 -19.04 0.08
N SER A 73 12.73 -20.25 -0.48
CA SER A 73 13.50 -21.37 0.06
C SER A 73 14.92 -21.49 -0.51
N THR A 74 15.20 -20.90 -1.67
CA THR A 74 16.52 -20.96 -2.30
C THR A 74 17.35 -19.70 -2.06
N THR A 75 18.67 -19.88 -1.97
CA THR A 75 19.66 -18.79 -2.07
C THR A 75 20.21 -18.65 -3.50
N ASP A 76 19.73 -19.49 -4.43
CA ASP A 76 20.17 -19.48 -5.83
C ASP A 76 19.79 -18.21 -6.58
N THR A 77 20.56 -17.92 -7.62
CA THR A 77 20.38 -16.78 -8.52
C THR A 77 19.23 -16.98 -9.53
N GLN A 78 18.73 -18.21 -9.70
CA GLN A 78 17.73 -18.61 -10.70
C GLN A 78 16.28 -18.39 -10.24
N ILE A 79 16.01 -17.25 -9.60
CA ILE A 79 14.63 -16.85 -9.24
C ILE A 79 14.03 -16.06 -10.41
N SER A 80 12.77 -16.37 -10.76
CA SER A 80 12.07 -15.67 -11.85
C SER A 80 11.95 -14.15 -11.56
N PRO A 81 12.03 -13.28 -12.58
CA PRO A 81 11.91 -11.84 -12.39
C PRO A 81 10.59 -11.41 -11.72
N THR A 82 9.49 -12.10 -12.04
CA THR A 82 8.15 -11.84 -11.48
C THR A 82 8.07 -12.25 -10.01
N ALA A 83 8.64 -13.41 -9.64
CA ALA A 83 8.74 -13.80 -8.24
C ALA A 83 9.64 -12.84 -7.44
N LYS A 84 10.75 -12.36 -8.03
CA LYS A 84 11.59 -11.32 -7.42
C LYS A 84 10.80 -10.04 -7.15
N GLU A 85 9.91 -9.64 -8.06
CA GLU A 85 9.09 -8.45 -7.87
C GLU A 85 8.08 -8.58 -6.73
N VAL A 86 7.39 -9.72 -6.64
CA VAL A 86 6.50 -10.01 -5.51
C VAL A 86 7.27 -10.06 -4.18
N LEU A 87 8.47 -10.64 -4.16
CA LEU A 87 9.31 -10.65 -2.96
C LEU A 87 9.75 -9.24 -2.54
N ARG A 88 10.07 -8.35 -3.49
CA ARG A 88 10.36 -6.94 -3.20
C ARG A 88 9.15 -6.22 -2.62
N TYR A 89 7.95 -6.51 -3.12
CA TYR A 89 6.71 -5.96 -2.56
C TYR A 89 6.53 -6.39 -1.10
N ARG A 90 6.71 -7.69 -0.82
CA ARG A 90 6.66 -8.24 0.55
C ARG A 90 7.69 -7.57 1.48
N GLU A 91 8.92 -7.40 1.01
CA GLU A 91 9.99 -6.74 1.78
C GLU A 91 9.68 -5.26 2.05
N ALA A 92 9.16 -4.55 1.06
CA ALA A 92 8.74 -3.16 1.23
C ALA A 92 7.59 -3.00 2.23
N LEU A 93 6.63 -3.93 2.21
CA LEU A 93 5.55 -3.97 3.19
C LEU A 93 6.11 -4.13 4.62
N TRP A 94 7.02 -5.09 4.82
CA TRP A 94 7.68 -5.28 6.12
C TRP A 94 8.48 -4.05 6.55
N THR A 95 9.23 -3.43 5.63
CA THR A 95 9.96 -2.19 5.89
C THR A 95 9.02 -1.09 6.39
N GLY A 96 7.84 -0.98 5.79
CA GLY A 96 6.80 -0.05 6.22
C GLY A 96 6.29 -0.34 7.63
N VAL A 97 5.92 -1.59 7.90
CA VAL A 97 5.43 -2.04 9.21
C VAL A 97 6.46 -1.79 10.31
N GLU A 98 7.72 -2.16 10.09
CA GLU A 98 8.81 -1.94 11.04
C GLU A 98 9.05 -0.45 11.30
N HIS A 99 9.03 0.37 10.24
CA HIS A 99 9.19 1.81 10.39
C HIS A 99 8.06 2.43 11.21
N ILE A 100 6.82 2.01 10.97
CA ILE A 100 5.64 2.45 11.73
C ILE A 100 5.72 1.97 13.19
N ALA A 101 6.09 0.72 13.43
CA ALA A 101 6.24 0.18 14.79
C ALA A 101 7.29 0.96 15.58
N LYS A 102 8.41 1.35 14.94
CA LYS A 102 9.48 2.11 15.58
C LYS A 102 9.14 3.57 15.86
N HIS A 103 8.40 4.24 14.97
CA HIS A 103 8.15 5.68 15.06
C HIS A 103 6.72 6.05 15.48
N ASN A 104 5.82 5.06 15.54
CA ASN A 104 4.40 5.19 15.91
C ASN A 104 3.61 6.21 15.06
N HIS A 105 4.00 6.39 13.80
CA HIS A 105 3.27 7.18 12.80
C HIS A 105 3.70 6.79 11.38
N ILE A 106 2.82 7.06 10.42
CA ILE A 106 3.16 7.01 8.99
C ILE A 106 3.62 8.41 8.55
N ASP A 107 4.85 8.53 8.07
CA ASP A 107 5.38 9.76 7.48
C ASP A 107 5.73 9.61 6.01
N LEU A 108 6.09 10.74 5.40
CA LEU A 108 6.49 10.77 4.00
C LEU A 108 7.74 9.93 3.73
N GLN A 109 8.66 9.84 4.70
CA GLN A 109 9.86 9.01 4.57
C GLN A 109 9.51 7.53 4.50
N THR A 110 8.54 7.08 5.30
CA THR A 110 7.99 5.72 5.24
C THR A 110 7.49 5.41 3.83
N ILE A 111 6.66 6.30 3.28
CA ILE A 111 6.06 6.12 1.93
C ILE A 111 7.14 6.07 0.85
N ILE A 112 8.12 6.97 0.91
CA ILE A 112 9.22 7.01 -0.05
C ILE A 112 10.06 5.72 0.04
N ARG A 113 10.38 5.26 1.25
CA ARG A 113 11.15 4.01 1.45
C ARG A 113 10.43 2.79 0.89
N ILE A 114 9.12 2.66 1.15
CA ILE A 114 8.31 1.57 0.59
C ILE A 114 8.39 1.61 -0.95
N TYR A 115 8.16 2.78 -1.55
CA TYR A 115 8.25 2.96 -3.00
C TYR A 115 9.62 2.58 -3.58
N GLN A 116 10.70 3.07 -2.94
CA GLN A 116 12.08 2.81 -3.34
C GLN A 116 12.42 1.33 -3.27
N ASN A 117 11.96 0.62 -2.24
CA ASN A 117 12.16 -0.82 -2.10
C ASN A 117 11.41 -1.62 -3.17
N ILE A 118 10.15 -1.27 -3.46
CA ILE A 118 9.36 -1.94 -4.51
C ILE A 118 10.02 -1.76 -5.88
N LYS A 119 10.36 -0.50 -6.22
CA LYS A 119 10.85 -0.13 -7.56
C LYS A 119 12.36 -0.19 -7.72
N GLN A 120 13.11 -0.54 -6.68
CA GLN A 120 14.58 -0.62 -6.68
C GLN A 120 15.21 0.66 -7.24
N THR A 121 14.81 1.79 -6.66
CA THR A 121 15.22 3.12 -7.11
C THR A 121 15.55 4.01 -5.92
N GLN A 122 16.30 5.06 -6.16
CA GLN A 122 16.53 6.15 -5.18
C GLN A 122 15.62 7.36 -5.46
N THR A 123 14.69 7.21 -6.40
CA THR A 123 13.77 8.28 -6.78
C THR A 123 12.83 8.62 -5.63
N GLY A 124 12.60 9.92 -5.42
CA GLY A 124 11.65 10.45 -4.45
C GLY A 124 10.34 10.87 -5.10
N ILE A 125 9.75 11.96 -4.60
CA ILE A 125 8.58 12.58 -5.23
C ILE A 125 8.96 13.11 -6.61
N ARG A 126 8.06 12.94 -7.59
CA ARG A 126 8.23 13.44 -8.96
C ARG A 126 8.51 14.95 -8.98
N SER A 127 9.41 15.39 -9.85
CA SER A 127 9.69 16.82 -10.03
C SER A 127 8.57 17.53 -10.80
N GLU A 128 8.55 18.86 -10.71
CA GLU A 128 7.60 19.70 -11.47
C GLU A 128 7.71 19.53 -12.99
N GLN A 129 8.90 19.20 -13.50
CA GLN A 129 9.10 18.94 -14.92
C GLN A 129 8.48 17.62 -15.40
N SER A 130 7.99 16.77 -14.48
CA SER A 130 7.36 15.50 -14.84
C SER A 130 6.01 15.69 -15.55
N ASN A 131 5.90 15.17 -16.77
CA ASN A 131 4.68 15.19 -17.57
C ASN A 131 3.92 13.87 -17.47
N VAL A 132 3.46 13.54 -16.26
CA VAL A 132 2.62 12.35 -16.02
C VAL A 132 1.17 12.64 -16.41
N ARG A 133 0.57 11.75 -17.21
CA ARG A 133 -0.85 11.74 -17.58
C ARG A 133 -1.33 10.29 -17.61
N MET A 134 -2.53 10.03 -17.10
CA MET A 134 -3.20 8.74 -17.28
C MET A 134 -4.05 8.83 -18.54
N ILE A 135 -3.84 7.90 -19.46
CA ILE A 135 -4.45 7.87 -20.79
C ILE A 135 -5.33 6.63 -20.86
N LYS A 136 -6.53 6.75 -21.41
CA LYS A 136 -7.39 5.58 -21.68
C LYS A 136 -6.73 4.76 -22.79
N GLU A 137 -6.51 3.48 -22.55
CA GLU A 137 -6.08 2.58 -23.62
C GLU A 137 -7.13 2.57 -24.75
N GLY A 138 -6.66 2.89 -25.95
CA GLY A 138 -7.42 2.82 -27.21
C GLY A 138 -6.53 2.24 -28.30
N LYS A 139 -7.08 1.91 -29.46
CA LYS A 139 -6.42 1.15 -30.56
C LYS A 139 -5.11 1.77 -31.12
N SER A 140 -4.66 2.94 -30.65
CA SER A 140 -3.41 3.56 -31.07
C SER A 140 -2.73 4.34 -29.92
N ILE A 141 -1.42 4.16 -29.80
CA ILE A 141 -0.50 4.74 -28.80
C ILE A 141 -0.48 6.29 -28.82
N THR A 142 -0.91 6.91 -29.93
CA THR A 142 -0.87 8.37 -30.13
C THR A 142 -2.22 9.10 -30.01
N SER A 143 -3.33 8.39 -29.77
CA SER A 143 -4.69 8.99 -29.80
C SER A 143 -5.54 8.72 -28.56
N GLY A 144 -4.92 8.31 -27.44
CA GLY A 144 -5.67 8.04 -26.22
C GLY A 144 -6.21 9.32 -25.56
N GLU A 145 -7.46 9.28 -25.14
CA GLU A 145 -8.10 10.36 -24.35
C GLU A 145 -7.44 10.46 -22.97
N VAL A 146 -7.08 11.67 -22.55
CA VAL A 146 -6.49 11.91 -21.22
C VAL A 146 -7.58 11.75 -20.16
N LEU A 147 -7.52 10.65 -19.39
CA LEU A 147 -8.46 10.37 -18.29
C LEU A 147 -8.20 11.25 -17.09
N TYR A 148 -6.92 11.43 -16.75
CA TYR A 148 -6.53 12.16 -15.55
C TYR A 148 -5.13 12.76 -15.70
N THR A 149 -4.98 13.98 -15.18
CA THR A 149 -3.66 14.63 -15.05
C THR A 149 -3.40 14.87 -13.56
N PRO A 150 -2.45 14.15 -12.94
CA PRO A 150 -2.15 14.32 -11.52
C PRO A 150 -1.60 15.73 -11.20
N PRO A 151 -1.89 16.27 -10.01
CA PRO A 151 -1.56 17.63 -9.60
C PRO A 151 -0.05 17.86 -9.58
N LYS A 152 0.43 18.90 -10.27
CA LYS A 152 1.86 19.26 -10.36
C LYS A 152 2.21 20.41 -9.43
N GLY A 153 3.50 20.59 -9.16
CA GLY A 153 4.03 21.64 -8.29
C GLY A 153 4.50 21.05 -6.97
N ASP A 154 5.74 21.34 -6.59
CA ASP A 154 6.38 20.77 -5.41
C ASP A 154 5.59 21.15 -4.14
N ASP A 155 5.11 22.39 -4.07
CA ASP A 155 4.33 22.88 -2.93
C ASP A 155 2.94 22.23 -2.85
N ILE A 156 2.30 22.01 -3.99
CA ILE A 156 0.99 21.33 -4.04
C ILE A 156 1.15 19.86 -3.63
N LEU A 157 2.16 19.18 -4.17
CA LEU A 157 2.46 17.80 -3.82
C LEU A 157 2.82 17.65 -2.34
N LYS A 158 3.70 18.51 -1.80
CA LYS A 158 4.02 18.52 -0.37
C LYS A 158 2.79 18.78 0.48
N LYS A 159 1.92 19.72 0.10
CA LYS A 159 0.68 20.00 0.84
C LYS A 159 -0.27 18.80 0.83
N MET A 160 -0.47 18.15 -0.32
CA MET A 160 -1.33 16.97 -0.44
C MET A 160 -0.77 15.76 0.32
N LEU A 161 0.54 15.53 0.25
CA LEU A 161 1.22 14.46 0.99
C LEU A 161 1.25 14.73 2.49
N ASN A 162 1.38 15.98 2.93
CA ASN A 162 1.22 16.35 4.33
C ASN A 162 -0.23 16.17 4.80
N ASN A 163 -1.23 16.45 3.95
CA ASN A 163 -2.63 16.19 4.27
C ASN A 163 -2.90 14.68 4.45
N LEU A 164 -2.19 13.82 3.71
CA LEU A 164 -2.26 12.37 3.91
C LEU A 164 -1.82 11.96 5.33
N LYS A 165 -0.97 12.75 6.01
CA LYS A 165 -0.62 12.49 7.42
C LYS A 165 -1.82 12.59 8.35
N LEU A 166 -2.88 13.32 7.99
CA LEU A 166 -4.12 13.33 8.79
C LEU A 166 -4.82 11.97 8.79
N LEU A 167 -4.52 11.09 7.83
CA LEU A 167 -4.97 9.70 7.83
C LEU A 167 -4.39 8.92 9.02
N ASP A 168 -3.22 9.31 9.55
CA ASP A 168 -2.59 8.73 10.76
C ASP A 168 -3.52 8.83 11.99
N LEU A 169 -4.26 9.93 12.11
CA LEU A 169 -5.22 10.15 13.21
C LEU A 169 -6.42 9.18 13.11
N MET A 170 -6.84 8.84 11.89
CA MET A 170 -7.93 7.89 11.64
C MET A 170 -7.45 6.44 11.78
N LEU A 171 -6.26 6.13 11.26
CA LEU A 171 -5.64 4.80 11.26
C LEU A 171 -5.17 4.35 12.64
N LYS A 172 -4.78 5.27 13.54
CA LYS A 172 -4.40 4.93 14.93
C LYS A 172 -5.47 4.13 15.68
N SER A 173 -6.75 4.32 15.34
CA SER A 173 -7.86 3.54 15.92
C SER A 173 -7.90 2.09 15.42
N ILE A 174 -7.47 1.84 14.18
CA ILE A 174 -7.46 0.52 13.53
C ILE A 174 -6.13 -0.20 13.79
N PHE A 175 -5.00 0.50 13.72
CA PHE A 175 -3.66 -0.06 13.97
C PHE A 175 -3.39 -0.40 15.44
N ARG A 176 -4.04 0.28 16.40
CA ARG A 176 -4.01 -0.14 17.82
C ARG A 176 -4.45 -1.60 18.00
N ILE A 177 -5.31 -2.11 17.14
CA ILE A 177 -5.78 -3.51 17.20
C ILE A 177 -4.67 -4.48 16.76
N LEU A 178 -3.75 -4.07 15.87
CA LEU A 178 -2.69 -4.93 15.31
C LEU A 178 -1.32 -4.78 15.98
N ILE A 179 -1.01 -3.61 16.56
CA ILE A 179 0.32 -3.29 17.15
C ILE A 179 0.22 -3.12 18.69
N SER A 180 -0.86 -3.58 19.33
CA SER A 180 -1.05 -3.45 20.79
C SER A 180 -0.06 -4.25 21.66
N GLN A 181 1.01 -4.86 21.15
CA GLN A 181 1.98 -5.55 22.01
C GLN A 181 3.42 -5.37 21.50
N SER A 182 4.10 -4.39 22.08
CA SER A 182 5.48 -4.48 22.56
C SER A 182 5.48 -4.04 24.02
#